data_AF-A0A8H2PE43-F1
#
_entry.id   AF-A0A8H2PE43-F1
#
_cell.length_a   1.000
_cell.length_b   1.000
_cell.length_c   1.000
_cell.angle_alpha   90.00
_cell.angle_beta   90.00
_cell.angle_gamma   90.00
#
_symmetry.space_group_name_H-M   'P 1'
#
loop_
_entity.id
_entity.type
_entity.pdbx_description
1 polymer ?
#
loop_
_entity_poly.entity_id
_entity_poly.type
_entity_poly.pdbx_seq_one_letter_code
_entity_poly.pdbx_strand_id
1 'polypeptide(L)'
;MQPLQHEEGAIGVGTQVVANGARGLATGTTTLSEASALVPAGADEVSMQAAMAFAVEGVEVMGINAFAQEELARAGAAYVEAAAIYEAADVASAATLI
;
A
#
# COMPACT_ATOMS: atom_id res chain seq x y z
N MET A 1 -23.33 24.12 15.77
CA MET A 1 -22.43 23.07 15.24
C MET A 1 -23.21 21.77 15.25
N GLN A 2 -23.29 21.06 14.13
CA GLN A 2 -23.92 19.74 14.08
C GLN A 2 -22.98 18.73 14.76
N PRO A 3 -23.47 17.76 15.56
CA PRO A 3 -22.60 16.78 16.19
C PRO A 3 -21.83 16.02 15.10
N LEU A 4 -20.52 16.17 15.08
CA LEU A 4 -19.67 15.42 14.17
C LEU A 4 -19.49 14.03 14.78
N GLN A 5 -20.23 13.04 14.29
CA GLN A 5 -20.02 11.65 14.70
C GLN A 5 -18.90 11.03 13.87
N HIS A 6 -17.91 10.48 14.57
CA HIS A 6 -16.81 9.73 13.96
C HIS A 6 -16.83 8.28 14.46
N GLU A 7 -16.34 7.36 13.63
CA GLU A 7 -16.28 5.92 13.96
C GLU A 7 -14.90 5.62 14.58
N GLU A 8 -14.87 5.23 15.85
CA GLU A 8 -13.59 5.06 16.59
C GLU A 8 -12.67 3.97 15.99
N GLY A 9 -13.22 3.00 15.27
CA GLY A 9 -12.45 1.97 14.56
C GLY A 9 -11.66 2.47 13.35
N ALA A 10 -11.88 3.70 12.88
CA ALA A 10 -11.28 4.22 11.66
C ALA A 10 -9.75 4.34 11.76
N ILE A 11 -9.22 4.66 12.95
CA ILE A 11 -7.77 4.62 13.22
C ILE A 11 -7.24 3.19 13.07
N GLY A 12 -7.95 2.22 13.63
CA GLY A 12 -7.62 0.80 13.51
C GLY A 12 -7.61 0.33 12.05
N VAL A 13 -8.62 0.71 11.27
CA VAL A 13 -8.68 0.38 9.84
C VAL A 13 -7.55 1.07 9.07
N GLY A 14 -7.34 2.37 9.29
CA GLY A 14 -6.29 3.16 8.63
C GLY A 14 -4.90 2.59 8.87
N THR A 15 -4.59 2.22 10.12
CA THR A 15 -3.31 1.57 10.47
C THR A 15 -3.14 0.19 9.81
N GLN A 16 -4.21 -0.60 9.70
CA GLN A 16 -4.17 -1.88 8.97
C GLN A 16 -3.95 -1.69 7.47
N VAL A 17 -4.53 -0.63 6.87
CA VAL A 17 -4.29 -0.29 5.46
C VAL A 17 -2.83 0.11 5.22
N VAL A 18 -2.23 0.91 6.12
CA VAL A 18 -0.78 1.21 6.07
C VAL A 18 0.05 -0.06 6.16
N ALA A 19 -0.28 -0.95 7.10
CA ALA A 19 0.42 -2.22 7.28
C ALA A 19 0.27 -3.16 6.06
N ASN A 20 -0.89 -3.15 5.41
CA ASN A 20 -1.11 -3.87 4.15
C ASN A 20 -0.20 -3.35 3.05
N GLY A 21 -0.07 -2.02 2.90
CA GLY A 21 0.85 -1.38 1.95
C GLY A 21 2.29 -1.85 2.15
N ALA A 22 2.78 -1.81 3.38
CA ALA A 22 4.13 -2.27 3.72
C ALA A 22 4.34 -3.77 3.41
N ARG A 23 3.36 -4.63 3.73
CA ARG A 23 3.40 -6.06 3.42
C ARG A 23 3.37 -6.33 1.91
N GLY A 24 2.57 -5.58 1.15
CA GLY A 24 2.51 -5.70 -0.30
C GLY A 24 3.82 -5.29 -0.97
N LEU A 25 4.49 -4.26 -0.44
CA LEU A 25 5.82 -3.85 -0.93
C LEU A 25 6.87 -4.93 -0.63
N ALA A 26 6.92 -5.42 0.61
CA ALA A 26 7.83 -6.49 1.00
C ALA A 26 7.63 -7.75 0.14
N THR A 27 6.38 -8.16 -0.07
CA THR A 27 6.05 -9.32 -0.91
C THR A 27 6.53 -9.13 -2.35
N GLY A 28 6.26 -7.96 -2.94
CA GLY A 28 6.75 -7.64 -4.29
C GLY A 28 8.28 -7.69 -4.38
N THR A 29 9.00 -7.20 -3.37
CA THR A 29 10.49 -7.26 -3.37
C THR A 29 11.00 -8.69 -3.29
N THR A 30 10.34 -9.57 -2.53
CA THR A 30 10.74 -10.98 -2.43
C THR A 30 10.56 -11.72 -3.74
N THR A 31 9.46 -11.45 -4.46
CA THR A 31 9.14 -12.17 -5.71
C THR A 31 9.94 -11.68 -6.91
N LEU A 32 10.51 -10.48 -6.86
CA LEU A 32 11.29 -9.92 -7.98
C LEU A 32 12.53 -10.77 -8.30
N SER A 33 13.17 -11.37 -7.28
CA SER A 33 14.32 -12.25 -7.50
C SER A 33 13.95 -13.48 -8.33
N GLU A 34 12.77 -14.04 -8.13
CA GLU A 34 12.31 -15.22 -8.86
C GLU A 34 11.88 -14.83 -10.28
N ALA A 35 11.20 -13.69 -10.43
CA ALA A 35 10.77 -13.18 -11.74
C ALA A 35 11.96 -12.81 -12.65
N SER A 36 13.05 -12.31 -12.08
CA SER A 36 14.26 -11.94 -12.83
C SER A 36 15.22 -13.10 -13.08
N ALA A 37 15.03 -14.25 -12.42
CA ALA A 37 15.89 -15.43 -12.55
C ALA A 37 15.39 -16.47 -13.56
N LEU A 38 14.35 -16.16 -14.35
CA LEU A 38 13.80 -17.10 -15.32
C LEU A 38 14.86 -17.50 -16.36
N VAL A 39 15.15 -18.79 -16.43
CA VAL A 39 16.08 -19.37 -17.41
C VAL A 39 15.30 -19.69 -18.69
N PRO A 40 15.88 -19.44 -19.89
CA PRO A 40 15.30 -19.87 -21.16
C PRO A 40 14.90 -21.35 -21.16
N ALA A 41 13.72 -21.66 -21.71
CA ALA A 41 13.22 -23.04 -21.79
C ALA A 41 14.00 -23.91 -22.79
N GLY A 42 14.65 -23.27 -23.77
CA GLY A 42 15.48 -23.89 -24.81
C GLY A 42 16.61 -22.96 -25.23
N ALA A 43 17.51 -23.49 -26.08
CA ALA A 43 18.65 -22.74 -26.61
C ALA A 43 18.31 -21.87 -27.84
N ASP A 44 17.05 -21.88 -28.28
CA ASP A 44 16.57 -21.08 -29.38
C ASP A 44 16.38 -19.60 -28.98
N GLU A 45 16.40 -18.73 -29.98
CA GLU A 45 16.32 -17.29 -29.80
C GLU A 45 14.97 -16.84 -29.20
N VAL A 46 13.89 -17.60 -29.43
CA VAL A 46 12.55 -17.29 -28.90
C VAL A 46 12.52 -17.54 -27.39
N SER A 47 13.10 -18.65 -26.94
CA SER A 47 13.25 -18.97 -25.52
C SER A 47 14.11 -17.93 -24.79
N MET A 48 15.19 -17.48 -25.41
CA MET A 48 16.03 -16.39 -24.88
C MET A 48 15.24 -15.08 -24.77
N GLN A 49 14.54 -14.70 -25.83
CA GLN A 49 13.74 -13.47 -25.86
C GLN A 49 12.61 -13.51 -24.82
N ALA A 50 11.94 -14.65 -24.67
CA ALA A 50 10.86 -14.82 -23.69
C ALA A 50 11.35 -14.65 -22.25
N ALA A 51 12.48 -15.27 -21.90
CA ALA A 51 13.08 -15.12 -20.56
C ALA A 51 13.47 -13.67 -20.26
N MET A 52 14.08 -12.97 -21.24
CA MET A 52 14.43 -11.56 -21.11
C MET A 52 13.21 -10.65 -20.98
N ALA A 53 12.17 -10.88 -21.79
CA ALA A 53 10.93 -10.11 -21.73
C ALA A 53 10.24 -10.27 -20.37
N PHE A 54 10.19 -11.48 -19.83
CA PHE A 54 9.60 -11.75 -18.53
C PHE A 54 10.36 -11.05 -17.39
N ALA A 55 11.70 -11.02 -17.46
CA ALA A 55 12.51 -10.30 -16.48
C ALA A 55 12.26 -8.77 -16.52
N VAL A 56 12.11 -8.20 -17.71
CA VAL A 56 11.79 -6.77 -17.89
C VAL A 56 10.38 -6.46 -17.36
N GLU A 57 9.38 -7.25 -17.77
CA GLU A 57 8.00 -7.09 -17.30
C GLU A 57 7.93 -7.24 -15.77
N GLY A 58 8.68 -8.15 -15.18
CA GLY A 58 8.78 -8.30 -13.73
C GLY A 58 9.24 -7.02 -13.01
N VAL A 59 10.23 -6.32 -13.57
CA VAL A 59 10.70 -5.02 -13.02
C VAL A 59 9.64 -3.93 -13.18
N GLU A 60 9.00 -3.85 -14.35
CA GLU A 60 7.95 -2.87 -14.61
C GLU A 60 6.74 -3.05 -13.68
N VAL A 61 6.25 -4.29 -13.56
CA VAL A 61 5.15 -4.64 -12.67
C VAL A 61 5.52 -4.39 -11.21
N MET A 62 6.78 -4.63 -10.82
CA MET A 62 7.26 -4.29 -9.48
C MET A 62 7.23 -2.78 -9.22
N GLY A 63 7.61 -1.97 -10.21
CA GLY A 63 7.47 -0.51 -10.13
C GLY A 63 6.01 -0.07 -9.93
N ILE A 64 5.10 -0.65 -10.71
CA ILE A 64 3.65 -0.40 -10.57
C ILE A 64 3.15 -0.80 -9.18
N ASN A 65 3.54 -1.98 -8.69
CA ASN A 65 3.19 -2.44 -7.35
C ASN A 65 3.71 -1.46 -6.29
N ALA A 66 4.97 -1.02 -6.37
CA ALA A 66 5.53 -0.09 -5.39
C ALA A 66 4.71 1.21 -5.28
N PHE A 67 4.34 1.82 -6.41
CA PHE A 67 3.47 3.01 -6.41
C PHE A 67 2.08 2.72 -5.84
N ALA A 68 1.47 1.58 -6.20
CA ALA A 68 0.16 1.21 -5.67
C ALA A 68 0.20 1.01 -4.14
N GLN A 69 1.26 0.40 -3.61
CA GLN A 69 1.42 0.20 -2.16
C GLN A 69 1.72 1.51 -1.42
N GLU A 70 2.45 2.44 -2.04
CA GLU A 70 2.65 3.79 -1.49
C GLU A 70 1.30 4.53 -1.38
N GLU A 71 0.49 4.50 -2.43
CA GLU A 71 -0.83 5.16 -2.40
C GLU A 71 -1.79 4.51 -1.41
N LEU A 72 -1.74 3.19 -1.25
CA LEU A 72 -2.47 2.50 -0.17
C LEU A 72 -2.02 2.99 1.21
N ALA A 73 -0.72 3.11 1.44
CA ALA A 73 -0.21 3.62 2.71
C ALA A 73 -0.60 5.10 2.95
N ARG A 74 -0.55 5.93 1.90
CA ARG A 74 -1.00 7.33 1.95
C ARG A 74 -2.49 7.43 2.31
N ALA A 75 -3.32 6.60 1.69
CA ALA A 75 -4.76 6.54 1.98
C ALA A 75 -5.02 6.09 3.43
N GLY A 76 -4.31 5.06 3.91
CA GLY A 76 -4.39 4.61 5.30
C GLY A 76 -4.01 5.72 6.30
N ALA A 77 -2.94 6.46 6.03
CA ALA A 77 -2.52 7.59 6.85
C ALA A 77 -3.57 8.72 6.86
N ALA A 78 -4.20 9.01 5.72
CA ALA A 78 -5.27 10.00 5.63
C ALA A 78 -6.49 9.63 6.50
N TYR A 79 -6.85 8.35 6.59
CA TYR A 79 -7.91 7.89 7.50
C TYR A 79 -7.54 8.11 8.96
N VAL A 80 -6.29 7.83 9.36
CA VAL A 80 -5.81 8.06 10.73
C VAL A 80 -5.81 9.56 11.05
N GLU A 81 -5.33 10.41 10.14
CA GLU A 81 -5.30 11.86 10.34
C GLU A 81 -6.71 12.43 10.46
N ALA A 82 -7.63 12.05 9.57
CA ALA A 82 -9.01 12.51 9.63
C ALA A 82 -9.68 12.11 10.95
N ALA A 83 -9.49 10.87 11.39
CA ALA A 83 -10.01 10.36 12.65
C ALA A 83 -9.51 11.17 13.86
N ALA A 84 -8.20 11.42 13.92
CA ALA A 84 -7.59 12.20 15.00
C ALA A 84 -8.11 13.66 15.04
N ILE A 85 -8.39 14.26 13.88
CA ILE A 85 -8.99 15.61 13.80
C ILE A 85 -10.40 15.61 14.40
N TYR A 86 -11.21 14.60 14.10
CA TYR A 86 -12.56 14.48 14.67
C TYR A 86 -12.51 14.31 16.19
N GLU A 87 -11.63 13.44 16.69
CA GLU A 87 -11.47 13.21 18.14
C GLU A 87 -11.02 14.48 18.87
N ALA A 88 -10.03 15.20 18.32
CA ALA A 88 -9.57 16.46 18.88
C ALA A 88 -10.67 17.54 18.92
N ALA A 89 -11.51 17.61 17.89
CA ALA A 89 -12.63 18.55 17.83
C ALA A 89 -13.72 18.21 18.86
N ASP A 90 -14.00 16.93 19.09
CA ASP A 90 -14.97 16.47 20.08
C ASP A 90 -14.49 16.76 21.51
N VAL A 91 -13.23 16.42 21.82
CA VAL A 91 -12.59 16.74 23.12
C VAL A 91 -12.61 18.25 23.39
N ALA A 92 -12.26 19.07 22.41
CA ALA A 92 -12.27 20.52 22.55
C ALA A 92 -13.69 21.06 22.79
N SER A 93 -14.69 20.52 22.09
CA SER A 93 -16.10 20.91 22.26
C SER A 93 -16.62 20.52 23.64
N ALA A 94 -16.36 19.29 24.09
CA ALA A 94 -16.73 18.81 25.41
C ALA A 94 -16.14 19.69 26.53
N ALA A 95 -14.90 20.15 26.39
CA ALA A 95 -14.24 21.05 27.34
C ALA A 95 -14.87 22.45 27.44
N THR A 96 -15.71 22.87 26.49
CA THR A 96 -16.43 24.16 26.55
C THR A 96 -17.83 24.08 27.17
N LEU A 97 -18.31 22.86 27.45
CA LEU A 97 -19.65 22.61 28.01
C LEU A 97 -19.64 22.43 29.55
N ILE A 98 -18.48 22.59 30.19
CA ILE A 98 -18.24 22.60 31.65
C ILE A 98 -18.03 24.02 32.15
#